data_AF-A0A821W4S4-F1
#
_entry.id   AF-A0A821W4S4-F1
#
_cell.length_a   1.000
_cell.length_b   1.000
_cell.length_c   1.000
_cell.angle_alpha   90.00
_cell.angle_beta   90.00
_cell.angle_gamma   90.00
#
_symmetry.space_group_name_H-M   'P 1'
#
loop_
_entity.id
_entity.type
_entity.pdbx_description
1 polymer ?
#
loop_
_entity_poly.entity_id
_entity_poly.type
_entity_poly.pdbx_seq_one_letter_code
_entity_poly.pdbx_strand_id
1 'polypeptide(L)'
;MLQSDKATSSSPLWSIDRKITRQITSHENATSISSSPLLSSPVWDSTPIGKTIYLRLCQREQLSPQLILEDKVFRSALRLQHGSTYRTQLQFVGTLIIDDETQRLTYVIDHLQLSDSTTNEINNHHSLLPNKQLNGEFVIPIRCDNKNSTTTNTASSLIQEGMKIIDTYCRSSLPIELHQFSFLHGQMLSRLSPSINADLSFDLLTIKNSFKLTPINSEYVQILPTALLKNLSSSTGNGVYINQPHFGYCGLDRMSKNKILLILENDPQASAL
;
A
#
# COMPACT_ATOMS: atom_id res chain seq x y z
N MET A 1 -29.05 -27.69 33.95
CA MET A 1 -28.89 -28.51 32.73
C MET A 1 -28.58 -27.52 31.60
N LEU A 2 -27.31 -27.20 31.38
CA LEU A 2 -26.46 -27.80 30.33
C LEU A 2 -27.15 -27.85 28.97
N GLN A 3 -26.87 -26.86 28.12
CA GLN A 3 -26.32 -27.13 26.80
C GLN A 3 -25.60 -25.89 26.24
N SER A 4 -24.36 -26.13 25.87
CA SER A 4 -23.40 -25.24 25.25
C SER A 4 -23.58 -25.25 23.74
N ASP A 5 -23.78 -24.09 23.11
CA ASP A 5 -23.61 -23.96 21.67
C ASP A 5 -22.28 -23.27 21.35
N LYS A 6 -21.43 -24.06 20.68
CA LYS A 6 -20.14 -23.65 20.13
C LYS A 6 -20.37 -22.59 19.06
N ALA A 7 -19.87 -21.38 19.29
CA ALA A 7 -19.67 -20.42 18.21
C ALA A 7 -18.50 -20.91 17.32
N THR A 8 -18.84 -21.43 16.16
CA THR A 8 -17.89 -21.73 15.08
C THR A 8 -17.38 -20.41 14.51
N SER A 9 -16.11 -20.09 14.77
CA SER A 9 -15.41 -18.98 14.12
C SER A 9 -15.21 -19.31 12.63
N SER A 10 -16.04 -18.76 11.76
CA SER A 10 -15.85 -18.82 10.32
C SER A 10 -14.74 -17.84 9.89
N SER A 11 -13.51 -18.31 9.83
CA SER A 11 -12.44 -17.60 9.12
C SER A 11 -12.73 -17.62 7.61
N PRO A 12 -12.62 -16.49 6.88
CA PRO A 12 -12.82 -16.47 5.43
C PRO A 12 -11.73 -17.28 4.72
N LEU A 13 -12.13 -17.99 3.66
CA LEU A 13 -11.42 -19.06 2.96
C LEU A 13 -10.18 -18.63 2.15
N TRP A 14 -9.63 -17.43 2.37
CA TRP A 14 -8.50 -16.89 1.61
C TRP A 14 -7.47 -16.16 2.46
N SER A 15 -7.20 -16.64 3.67
CA SER A 15 -6.00 -16.21 4.40
C SER A 15 -4.80 -17.04 3.94
N ILE A 16 -4.03 -16.55 2.96
CA ILE A 16 -2.73 -17.13 2.66
C ILE A 16 -1.74 -16.62 3.71
N ASP A 17 -1.61 -17.38 4.79
CA ASP A 17 -0.65 -17.15 5.85
C ASP A 17 0.72 -17.62 5.35
N ARG A 18 1.47 -16.75 4.66
CA ARG A 18 2.87 -17.04 4.33
C ARG A 18 3.71 -16.91 5.59
N LYS A 19 3.73 -17.96 6.41
CA LYS A 19 4.86 -18.20 7.31
C LYS A 19 6.09 -18.43 6.43
N ILE A 20 6.92 -17.40 6.28
CA ILE A 20 8.29 -17.59 5.79
C ILE A 20 9.06 -18.30 6.90
N THR A 21 8.86 -19.61 7.00
CA THR A 21 9.76 -20.50 7.74
C THR A 21 10.66 -21.12 6.68
N ARG A 22 11.91 -20.64 6.57
CA ARG A 22 12.95 -21.37 5.85
C ARG A 22 13.17 -22.69 6.60
N GLN A 23 12.60 -23.78 6.11
CA GLN A 23 13.08 -25.12 6.44
C GLN A 23 14.39 -25.34 5.69
N ILE A 24 15.47 -25.48 6.44
CA ILE A 24 16.75 -25.96 5.92
C ILE A 24 16.62 -27.48 5.82
N THR A 25 16.34 -27.98 4.63
CA THR A 25 16.59 -29.38 4.28
C THR A 25 17.87 -29.43 3.46
N SER A 26 18.87 -30.11 4.02
CA SER A 26 20.17 -30.38 3.41
C SER A 26 20.00 -31.34 2.23
N HIS A 27 20.24 -30.88 1.01
CA HIS A 27 20.74 -31.74 -0.07
C HIS A 27 21.71 -30.95 -0.95
N GLU A 28 22.91 -31.49 -1.03
CA GLU A 28 24.02 -31.05 -1.85
C GLU A 28 23.63 -31.04 -3.33
N ASN A 29 23.85 -29.91 -4.00
CA ASN A 29 24.47 -29.88 -5.33
C ASN A 29 24.89 -28.44 -5.66
N ALA A 30 26.19 -28.31 -5.90
CA ALA A 30 26.86 -27.05 -6.18
C ALA A 30 26.49 -26.51 -7.57
N THR A 31 26.09 -25.25 -7.64
CA THR A 31 26.42 -24.34 -8.74
C THR A 31 26.24 -22.91 -8.26
N SER A 32 27.22 -22.07 -8.59
CA SER A 32 27.54 -20.74 -8.07
C SER A 32 26.35 -19.77 -7.92
N ILE A 33 26.06 -19.37 -6.68
CA ILE A 33 25.23 -18.21 -6.34
C ILE A 33 26.03 -17.34 -5.38
N SER A 34 26.17 -16.07 -5.75
CA SER A 34 26.78 -14.97 -4.98
C SER A 34 26.45 -15.08 -3.48
N SER A 35 27.45 -15.46 -2.69
CA SER A 35 27.34 -15.56 -1.25
C SER A 35 27.28 -14.16 -0.65
N SER A 36 26.09 -13.73 -0.23
CA SER A 36 25.95 -12.68 0.79
C SER A 36 26.81 -13.09 1.99
N PRO A 37 27.72 -12.23 2.49
CA PRO A 37 28.59 -12.61 3.59
C PRO A 37 27.72 -12.94 4.80
N LEU A 38 27.78 -14.18 5.29
CA LEU A 38 27.21 -14.53 6.58
C LEU A 38 27.93 -13.68 7.62
N LEU A 39 27.24 -12.68 8.17
CA LEU A 39 27.68 -11.95 9.35
C LEU A 39 27.75 -12.99 10.48
N SER A 40 28.97 -13.35 10.89
CA SER A 40 29.23 -14.36 11.92
C SER A 40 28.90 -13.89 13.34
N SER A 41 28.46 -12.63 13.49
CA SER A 41 28.04 -12.03 14.75
C SER A 41 26.86 -11.08 14.53
N PRO A 42 25.94 -10.96 15.50
CA PRO A 42 24.85 -10.01 15.42
C PRO A 42 25.40 -8.58 15.41
N VAL A 43 24.86 -7.72 14.54
CA VAL A 43 25.30 -6.33 14.37
C VAL A 43 25.08 -5.50 15.65
N TRP A 44 24.04 -5.82 16.41
CA TRP A 44 23.69 -5.18 17.68
C TRP A 44 23.03 -6.20 18.62
N ASP A 45 22.96 -5.86 19.91
CA ASP A 45 22.15 -6.61 20.86
C ASP A 45 20.65 -6.32 20.64
N SER A 46 19.85 -7.39 20.61
CA SER A 46 18.41 -7.37 20.32
C SER A 46 17.56 -7.58 21.57
N THR A 47 18.15 -7.48 22.76
CA THR A 47 17.41 -7.53 24.04
C THR A 47 16.31 -6.46 24.10
N PRO A 48 15.05 -6.86 24.34
CA PRO A 48 13.92 -5.93 24.36
C PRO A 48 13.89 -5.11 25.65
N ILE A 49 13.69 -3.80 25.55
CA ILE A 49 13.64 -2.88 26.71
C ILE A 49 12.23 -2.35 26.99
N GLY A 50 11.25 -2.68 26.15
CA GLY A 50 9.89 -2.17 26.30
C GLY A 50 8.83 -2.97 25.58
N LYS A 51 7.63 -2.39 25.55
CA LYS A 51 6.45 -3.02 24.96
C LYS A 51 6.61 -3.11 23.44
N THR A 52 6.45 -4.32 22.91
CA THR A 52 6.29 -4.54 21.47
C THR A 52 4.99 -3.91 20.97
N ILE A 53 5.07 -3.21 19.84
CA ILE A 53 3.91 -2.73 19.08
C ILE A 53 3.84 -3.43 17.71
N TYR A 54 2.65 -3.44 17.13
CA TYR A 54 2.41 -3.95 15.78
C TYR A 54 1.91 -2.81 14.90
N LEU A 55 2.66 -2.50 13.84
CA LEU A 55 2.23 -1.56 12.82
C LEU A 55 1.51 -2.30 11.70
N ARG A 56 0.37 -1.76 11.28
CA ARG A 56 -0.42 -2.19 10.13
C ARG A 56 -0.99 -0.94 9.49
N LEU A 57 -1.17 -0.96 8.17
CA LEU A 57 -1.76 0.16 7.44
C LEU A 57 -3.16 0.50 7.98
N CYS A 58 -3.96 -0.52 8.28
CA CYS A 58 -5.24 -0.40 8.99
C CYS A 58 -5.15 -1.11 10.34
N GLN A 59 -4.88 -0.36 11.41
CA GLN A 59 -4.47 -0.93 12.70
C GLN A 59 -5.63 -1.52 13.52
N ARG A 60 -6.89 -1.17 13.23
CA ARG A 60 -8.07 -1.65 13.97
C ARG A 60 -9.32 -1.72 13.08
N GLU A 61 -10.20 -2.70 13.33
CA GLU A 61 -11.51 -2.81 12.66
C GLU A 61 -12.43 -1.60 12.92
N GLN A 62 -12.24 -0.91 14.05
CA GLN A 62 -12.97 0.31 14.43
C GLN A 62 -12.43 1.60 13.77
N LEU A 63 -11.27 1.53 13.12
CA LEU A 63 -10.64 2.63 12.37
C LEU A 63 -10.72 2.33 10.86
N SER A 64 -11.88 1.83 10.42
CA SER A 64 -12.12 1.54 9.02
C SER A 64 -11.82 2.78 8.18
N PRO A 65 -11.10 2.64 7.06
CA PRO A 65 -10.83 3.76 6.18
C PRO A 65 -12.12 4.48 5.79
N GLN A 66 -12.07 5.81 5.77
CA GLN A 66 -13.18 6.66 5.36
C GLN A 66 -13.06 6.99 3.87
N LEU A 67 -14.20 7.03 3.19
CA LEU A 67 -14.31 7.54 1.83
C LEU A 67 -15.21 8.76 1.83
N ILE A 68 -14.73 9.87 1.27
CA ILE A 68 -15.48 11.09 1.05
C ILE A 68 -15.58 11.27 -0.46
N LEU A 69 -16.81 11.28 -0.97
CA LEU A 69 -17.09 11.54 -2.37
C LEU A 69 -17.86 12.86 -2.48
N GLU A 70 -17.34 13.80 -3.27
CA GLU A 70 -18.07 15.01 -3.54
C GLU A 70 -19.32 14.74 -4.39
N ASP A 71 -20.46 15.32 -3.98
CA ASP A 71 -21.74 15.19 -4.67
C ASP A 71 -21.66 15.61 -6.15
N LYS A 72 -20.88 16.66 -6.46
CA LYS A 72 -20.67 17.13 -7.83
C LYS A 72 -20.01 16.08 -8.73
N VAL A 73 -19.09 15.29 -8.16
CA VAL A 73 -18.35 14.22 -8.85
C VAL A 73 -19.29 13.03 -9.08
N PHE A 74 -20.04 12.65 -8.04
CA PHE A 74 -21.02 11.57 -8.15
C PHE A 74 -22.08 11.85 -9.21
N ARG A 75 -22.70 13.04 -9.19
CA ARG A 75 -23.69 13.44 -10.21
C ARG A 75 -23.11 13.45 -11.62
N SER A 76 -21.86 13.87 -11.76
CA SER A 76 -21.16 13.86 -13.05
C SER A 76 -20.97 12.45 -13.58
N ALA A 77 -20.57 11.50 -12.72
CA ALA A 77 -20.44 10.10 -13.09
C ALA A 77 -21.78 9.48 -13.49
N LEU A 78 -22.86 9.75 -12.74
CA LEU A 78 -24.20 9.29 -13.09
C LEU A 78 -24.65 9.79 -14.46
N ARG A 79 -24.43 11.07 -14.75
CA ARG A 79 -24.77 11.65 -16.05
C ARG A 79 -24.01 10.98 -17.18
N LEU A 80 -22.72 10.72 -16.99
CA LEU A 80 -21.87 10.08 -18.01
C LEU A 80 -22.15 8.58 -18.18
N GLN A 81 -22.51 7.86 -17.12
CA GLN A 81 -22.92 6.46 -17.19
C GLN A 81 -24.15 6.27 -18.10
N HIS A 82 -25.08 7.22 -18.10
CA HIS A 82 -26.23 7.14 -18.99
C HIS A 82 -25.86 7.41 -20.46
N GLY A 83 -24.80 8.18 -20.73
CA GLY A 83 -24.21 8.32 -22.06
C GLY A 83 -23.58 7.01 -22.54
N SER A 84 -23.83 6.61 -23.79
CA SER A 84 -23.30 5.35 -24.34
C SER A 84 -21.78 5.33 -24.51
N THR A 85 -21.14 6.50 -24.58
CA THR A 85 -19.75 6.65 -25.02
C THR A 85 -18.72 6.37 -23.93
N TYR A 86 -19.06 6.57 -22.65
CA TYR A 86 -18.05 6.69 -21.58
C TYR A 86 -18.17 5.65 -20.47
N ARG A 87 -19.06 4.67 -20.59
CA ARG A 87 -19.41 3.72 -19.51
C ARG A 87 -18.23 2.92 -18.97
N THR A 88 -17.27 2.56 -19.83
CA THR A 88 -16.10 1.75 -19.46
C THR A 88 -14.87 2.60 -19.15
N GLN A 89 -15.00 3.93 -19.19
CA GLN A 89 -13.87 4.85 -19.13
C GLN A 89 -13.88 5.74 -17.89
N LEU A 90 -14.82 5.56 -16.96
CA LEU A 90 -14.95 6.43 -15.79
C LEU A 90 -13.93 6.07 -14.71
N GLN A 91 -13.15 7.08 -14.30
CA GLN A 91 -12.17 6.98 -13.23
C GLN A 91 -12.41 8.09 -12.22
N PHE A 92 -12.59 7.73 -10.95
CA PHE A 92 -12.54 8.72 -9.88
C PHE A 92 -11.10 8.96 -9.49
N VAL A 93 -10.77 10.21 -9.21
CA VAL A 93 -9.44 10.61 -8.77
C VAL A 93 -9.59 11.41 -7.50
N GLY A 94 -8.62 11.25 -6.62
CA GLY A 94 -8.67 11.84 -5.30
C GLY A 94 -7.33 11.82 -4.58
N THR A 95 -7.34 12.26 -3.34
CA THR A 95 -6.15 12.32 -2.47
C THR A 95 -6.35 11.52 -1.19
N LEU A 96 -5.30 10.84 -0.73
CA LEU A 96 -5.31 10.13 0.55
C LEU A 96 -4.84 11.07 1.67
N ILE A 97 -5.68 11.25 2.69
CA ILE A 97 -5.40 12.06 3.87
C ILE A 97 -5.31 11.15 5.09
N ILE A 98 -4.35 11.44 5.97
CA ILE A 98 -4.21 10.77 7.26
C ILE A 98 -4.51 11.80 8.34
N ASP A 99 -5.37 11.41 9.28
CA ASP A 99 -5.61 12.18 10.49
C ASP A 99 -4.56 11.79 11.55
N ASP A 100 -3.74 12.75 11.97
CA ASP A 100 -2.65 12.51 12.94
C ASP A 100 -3.17 12.05 14.32
N GLU A 101 -4.36 12.51 14.71
CA GLU A 101 -4.96 12.21 16.01
C GLU A 101 -5.65 10.84 15.98
N THR A 102 -6.45 10.59 14.93
CA THR A 102 -7.24 9.34 14.84
C THR A 102 -6.49 8.21 14.14
N GLN A 103 -5.36 8.50 13.47
CA GLN A 103 -4.59 7.57 12.64
C GLN A 103 -5.45 6.92 11.55
N ARG A 104 -6.51 7.61 11.12
CA ARG A 104 -7.50 7.10 10.17
C ARG A 104 -7.15 7.55 8.76
N LEU A 105 -7.20 6.59 7.84
CA LEU A 105 -7.05 6.83 6.40
C LEU A 105 -8.36 7.37 5.82
N THR A 106 -8.30 8.50 5.13
CA THR A 106 -9.44 9.14 4.48
C THR A 106 -9.15 9.35 3.00
N TYR A 107 -9.87 8.65 2.15
CA TYR A 107 -9.85 8.80 0.70
C TYR A 107 -10.83 9.90 0.30
N VAL A 108 -10.34 11.01 -0.26
CA VAL A 108 -11.18 12.14 -0.70
C VAL A 108 -11.22 12.14 -2.23
N ILE A 109 -12.40 11.88 -2.80
CA ILE A 109 -12.65 11.92 -4.24
C ILE A 109 -13.28 13.27 -4.60
N ASP A 110 -12.56 14.07 -5.36
CA ASP A 110 -12.91 15.46 -5.70
C ASP A 110 -13.01 15.73 -7.22
N HIS A 111 -12.56 14.80 -8.06
CA HIS A 111 -12.71 14.90 -9.51
C HIS A 111 -12.94 13.57 -10.23
N LEU A 112 -13.47 13.70 -11.46
CA LEU A 112 -13.78 12.60 -12.36
C LEU A 112 -12.94 12.76 -13.63
N GLN A 113 -12.29 11.68 -14.02
CA GLN A 113 -11.50 11.59 -15.24
C GLN A 113 -12.09 10.52 -16.19
N LEU A 114 -11.91 10.74 -17.49
CA LEU A 114 -12.17 9.74 -18.52
C LEU A 114 -10.84 9.10 -18.93
N SER A 115 -10.80 7.78 -19.02
CA SER A 115 -9.64 7.05 -19.53
C SER A 115 -9.55 7.19 -21.05
N ASP A 116 -8.46 7.72 -21.57
CA ASP A 116 -8.23 7.86 -23.01
C ASP A 116 -8.02 6.48 -23.67
N SER A 117 -8.98 6.04 -24.48
CA SER A 117 -8.93 4.75 -25.18
C SER A 117 -7.86 4.62 -26.28
N THR A 118 -7.06 5.67 -26.53
CA THR A 118 -6.05 5.70 -27.60
C THR A 118 -4.67 5.19 -27.17
N THR A 119 -4.43 4.96 -25.88
CA THR A 119 -3.14 4.43 -25.37
C THR A 119 -3.13 2.91 -25.21
N ASN A 120 -4.25 2.24 -25.49
CA ASN A 120 -4.46 0.81 -25.20
C ASN A 120 -3.98 -0.17 -26.28
N GLU A 121 -3.46 0.28 -27.42
CA GLU A 121 -3.02 -0.63 -28.50
C GLU A 121 -1.50 -0.93 -28.48
N ILE A 122 -0.68 -0.22 -27.69
CA ILE A 122 0.79 -0.42 -27.71
C ILE A 122 1.33 -1.13 -26.45
N ASN A 123 0.59 -1.19 -25.34
CA ASN A 123 1.00 -1.98 -24.17
C ASN A 123 -0.22 -2.60 -23.49
N ASN A 124 -0.30 -3.93 -23.52
CA ASN A 124 -1.25 -4.78 -22.77
C ASN A 124 -1.03 -4.73 -21.23
N HIS A 125 -0.64 -3.57 -20.72
CA HIS A 125 -0.49 -3.28 -19.31
C HIS A 125 -1.26 -1.99 -19.05
N HIS A 126 -2.47 -2.15 -18.51
CA HIS A 126 -3.27 -1.08 -17.93
C HIS A 126 -2.37 0.04 -17.39
N SER A 127 -2.57 1.26 -17.89
CA SER A 127 -1.94 2.50 -17.46
C SER A 127 -2.42 2.93 -16.06
N LEU A 128 -2.34 2.02 -15.09
CA LEU A 128 -2.39 2.28 -13.66
C LEU A 128 -1.00 2.65 -13.11
N LEU A 129 0.04 2.65 -13.94
CA LEU A 129 1.36 3.16 -13.58
C LEU A 129 1.42 4.68 -13.85
N PRO A 130 1.63 5.50 -12.82
CA PRO A 130 1.41 6.94 -12.87
C PRO A 130 2.63 7.66 -13.43
N ASN A 131 2.59 8.02 -14.71
CA ASN A 131 3.56 9.00 -15.23
C ASN A 131 3.05 10.45 -15.11
N LYS A 132 1.86 10.68 -14.50
CA LYS A 132 1.26 12.02 -14.38
C LYS A 132 0.40 12.24 -13.13
N GLN A 133 0.58 11.43 -12.08
CA GLN A 133 -0.16 11.56 -10.82
C GLN A 133 0.63 12.50 -9.90
N LEU A 134 -0.03 13.52 -9.33
CA LEU A 134 0.59 14.38 -8.33
C LEU A 134 0.83 13.55 -7.05
N ASN A 135 1.83 13.94 -6.25
CA ASN A 135 2.17 13.22 -5.02
C ASN A 135 0.94 13.01 -4.13
N GLY A 136 0.65 11.77 -3.76
CA GLY A 136 -0.50 11.42 -2.92
C GLY A 136 -1.88 11.38 -3.60
N GLU A 137 -1.97 11.67 -4.91
CA GLU A 137 -3.18 11.37 -5.68
C GLU A 137 -3.34 9.85 -5.84
N PHE A 138 -4.55 9.38 -6.11
CA PHE A 138 -4.84 8.00 -6.46
C PHE A 138 -6.02 7.93 -7.44
N VAL A 139 -6.07 6.87 -8.25
CA VAL A 139 -7.10 6.64 -9.25
C VAL A 139 -7.92 5.41 -8.92
N ILE A 140 -9.24 5.54 -8.93
CA ILE A 140 -10.21 4.47 -8.72
C ILE A 140 -10.89 4.15 -10.06
N PRO A 141 -10.69 2.96 -10.63
CA PRO A 141 -11.51 2.53 -11.76
C PRO A 141 -12.95 2.29 -11.32
N ILE A 142 -13.93 2.86 -12.05
CA ILE A 142 -15.35 2.71 -11.78
C ILE A 142 -16.00 1.80 -12.81
N ARG A 143 -16.48 0.65 -12.35
CA ARG A 143 -17.27 -0.27 -13.17
C ARG A 143 -18.72 0.17 -13.18
N CYS A 144 -19.22 0.50 -14.36
CA CYS A 144 -20.63 0.83 -14.55
C CYS A 144 -21.41 -0.39 -15.07
N ASP A 145 -22.19 -1.02 -14.21
CA ASP A 145 -23.05 -2.13 -14.64
C ASP A 145 -24.46 -1.62 -14.96
N ASN A 146 -25.08 -2.20 -15.99
CA ASN A 146 -26.52 -2.16 -16.21
C ASN A 146 -27.06 -3.54 -15.82
N LYS A 147 -28.25 -3.61 -15.21
CA LYS A 147 -28.89 -4.82 -14.65
C LYS A 147 -29.00 -6.06 -15.57
N ASN A 148 -28.52 -6.01 -16.81
CA ASN A 148 -28.65 -7.05 -17.82
C ASN A 148 -27.42 -7.97 -17.93
N SER A 149 -26.34 -7.74 -17.17
CA SER A 149 -25.13 -8.57 -17.26
C SER A 149 -24.85 -9.31 -15.94
N THR A 150 -25.03 -10.62 -15.95
CA THR A 150 -24.60 -11.55 -14.89
C THR A 150 -23.08 -11.71 -14.93
N THR A 151 -22.36 -11.00 -14.08
CA THR A 151 -20.88 -11.04 -14.08
C THR A 151 -20.33 -11.48 -12.72
N THR A 152 -20.48 -12.76 -12.40
CA THR A 152 -19.91 -13.38 -11.19
C THR A 152 -18.39 -13.63 -11.29
N ASN A 153 -17.83 -13.66 -12.50
CA ASN A 153 -16.40 -13.98 -12.73
C ASN A 153 -15.45 -12.76 -12.73
N THR A 154 -15.94 -11.54 -12.49
CA THR A 154 -15.11 -10.32 -12.59
C THR A 154 -14.58 -9.80 -11.26
N ALA A 155 -15.21 -10.15 -10.15
CA ALA A 155 -14.71 -9.78 -8.83
C ALA A 155 -13.35 -10.45 -8.51
N SER A 156 -13.18 -11.72 -8.89
CA SER A 156 -11.92 -12.45 -8.67
C SER A 156 -10.76 -11.92 -9.52
N SER A 157 -11.02 -11.54 -10.78
CA SER A 157 -9.98 -10.95 -11.64
C SER A 157 -9.53 -9.57 -11.15
N LEU A 158 -10.46 -8.75 -10.64
CA LEU A 158 -10.14 -7.43 -10.09
C LEU A 158 -9.29 -7.51 -8.81
N ILE A 159 -9.59 -8.48 -7.94
CA ILE A 159 -8.76 -8.71 -6.75
C ILE A 159 -7.34 -9.14 -7.17
N GLN A 160 -7.20 -10.04 -8.14
CA GLN A 160 -5.90 -10.47 -8.65
C GLN A 160 -5.11 -9.31 -9.27
N GLU A 161 -5.79 -8.44 -10.01
CA GLU A 161 -5.19 -7.23 -10.58
C GLU A 161 -4.73 -6.27 -9.48
N GLY A 162 -5.59 -5.96 -8.50
CA GLY A 162 -5.24 -5.12 -7.36
C GLY A 162 -4.05 -5.68 -6.56
N MET A 163 -4.00 -6.99 -6.34
CA MET A 163 -2.85 -7.64 -5.71
C MET A 163 -1.57 -7.48 -6.53
N LYS A 164 -1.65 -7.61 -7.87
CA LYS A 164 -0.50 -7.43 -8.76
C LYS A 164 0.00 -5.98 -8.75
N ILE A 165 -0.92 -5.01 -8.71
CA ILE A 165 -0.58 -3.58 -8.64
C ILE A 165 0.17 -3.28 -7.33
N ILE A 166 -0.39 -3.70 -6.19
CA ILE A 166 0.26 -3.53 -4.87
C ILE A 166 1.62 -4.22 -4.84
N ASP A 167 1.74 -5.44 -5.36
CA ASP A 167 3.00 -6.19 -5.44
C ASP A 167 4.04 -5.48 -6.34
N THR A 168 3.59 -4.81 -7.40
CA THR A 168 4.45 -4.02 -8.29
C THR A 168 5.00 -2.79 -7.56
N TYR A 169 4.16 -2.06 -6.82
CA TYR A 169 4.62 -0.93 -6.01
C TYR A 169 5.59 -1.35 -4.91
N CYS A 170 5.32 -2.47 -4.23
CA CYS A 170 6.22 -3.02 -3.21
C CYS A 170 7.61 -3.37 -3.74
N ARG A 171 7.75 -3.57 -5.06
CA ARG A 171 9.02 -3.86 -5.74
C ARG A 171 9.56 -2.66 -6.54
N SER A 172 8.86 -1.53 -6.52
CA SER A 172 9.25 -0.36 -7.27
C SER A 172 10.37 0.41 -6.56
N SER A 173 11.10 1.23 -7.32
CA SER A 173 12.04 2.22 -6.78
C SER A 173 11.39 3.59 -6.63
N LEU A 174 10.05 3.66 -6.66
CA LEU A 174 9.32 4.91 -6.46
C LEU A 174 9.39 5.31 -4.99
N PRO A 175 9.30 6.62 -4.69
CA PRO A 175 9.16 7.08 -3.32
C PRO A 175 8.00 6.39 -2.61
N ILE A 176 8.20 6.04 -1.34
CA ILE A 176 7.19 5.35 -0.54
C ILE A 176 6.01 6.29 -0.30
N GLU A 177 4.86 5.97 -0.90
CA GLU A 177 3.60 6.65 -0.65
C GLU A 177 2.52 5.68 -0.19
N LEU A 178 1.70 6.08 0.79
CA LEU A 178 0.75 5.16 1.44
C LEU A 178 -0.34 4.65 0.50
N HIS A 179 -0.76 5.46 -0.47
CA HIS A 179 -1.79 5.07 -1.44
C HIS A 179 -1.37 3.82 -2.23
N GLN A 180 -0.07 3.62 -2.45
CA GLN A 180 0.51 2.50 -3.21
C GLN A 180 0.27 1.12 -2.55
N PHE A 181 0.00 1.10 -1.24
CA PHE A 181 -0.25 -0.13 -0.48
C PHE A 181 -1.74 -0.47 -0.35
N SER A 182 -2.58 0.25 -1.09
CA SER A 182 -4.02 0.05 -1.14
C SER A 182 -4.53 0.12 -2.58
N PHE A 183 -5.58 -0.64 -2.88
CA PHE A 183 -6.24 -0.63 -4.16
C PHE A 183 -7.74 -0.48 -3.93
N LEU A 184 -8.30 0.63 -4.40
CA LEU A 184 -9.71 0.94 -4.27
C LEU A 184 -10.40 0.74 -5.62
N HIS A 185 -11.51 0.02 -5.63
CA HIS A 185 -12.34 -0.22 -6.81
C HIS A 185 -13.75 0.25 -6.53
N GLY A 186 -14.40 0.91 -7.50
CA GLY A 186 -15.79 1.33 -7.39
C GLY A 186 -16.70 0.60 -8.38
N GLN A 187 -17.91 0.27 -7.95
CA GLN A 187 -18.97 -0.25 -8.81
C GLN A 187 -20.20 0.65 -8.70
N MET A 188 -20.71 1.08 -9.84
CA MET A 188 -21.86 1.97 -9.93
C MET A 188 -22.99 1.30 -10.72
N LEU A 189 -24.13 1.14 -10.07
CA LEU A 189 -25.35 0.60 -10.64
C LEU A 189 -26.42 1.69 -10.64
N SER A 190 -26.83 2.15 -11.81
CA SER A 190 -27.90 3.15 -11.93
C SER A 190 -29.19 2.52 -12.49
N ARG A 191 -30.34 2.95 -11.98
CA ARG A 191 -31.68 2.57 -12.43
C ARG A 191 -32.48 3.81 -12.73
N LEU A 192 -33.03 3.86 -13.94
CA LEU A 192 -34.00 4.87 -14.35
C LEU A 192 -35.41 4.33 -14.10
N SER A 193 -36.15 4.89 -13.13
CA SER A 193 -37.63 4.94 -13.07
C SER A 193 -38.12 5.20 -11.63
N PRO A 194 -39.14 6.06 -11.39
CA PRO A 194 -39.36 7.41 -11.92
C PRO A 194 -38.38 8.45 -11.32
N SER A 195 -37.55 8.05 -10.35
CA SER A 195 -36.38 8.78 -9.86
C SER A 195 -35.09 8.13 -10.37
N ILE A 196 -33.98 8.88 -10.34
CA ILE A 196 -32.64 8.30 -10.56
C ILE A 196 -32.23 7.65 -9.25
N ASN A 197 -32.24 6.31 -9.23
CA ASN A 197 -31.72 5.54 -8.10
C ASN A 197 -30.38 4.96 -8.50
N ALA A 198 -29.33 5.33 -7.79
CA ALA A 198 -27.99 4.85 -8.06
C ALA A 198 -27.35 4.28 -6.79
N ASP A 199 -26.85 3.06 -6.94
CA ASP A 199 -26.11 2.35 -5.92
C ASP A 199 -24.64 2.47 -6.30
N LEU A 200 -23.81 2.99 -5.39
CA LEU A 200 -22.37 3.09 -5.55
C LEU A 200 -21.71 2.34 -4.39
N SER A 201 -20.91 1.33 -4.74
CA SER A 201 -20.15 0.52 -3.78
C SER A 201 -18.67 0.65 -4.06
N PHE A 202 -17.87 0.55 -3.00
CA PHE A 202 -16.43 0.56 -3.08
C PHE A 202 -15.85 -0.61 -2.33
N ASP A 203 -14.89 -1.28 -2.97
CA ASP A 203 -14.11 -2.36 -2.39
C ASP A 203 -12.67 -1.89 -2.22
N LEU A 204 -12.17 -1.97 -0.98
CA LEU A 204 -10.80 -1.62 -0.63
C LEU A 204 -9.99 -2.89 -0.39
N LEU A 205 -8.97 -3.09 -1.20
CA LEU A 205 -7.93 -4.10 -1.01
C LEU A 205 -6.70 -3.45 -0.38
N THR A 206 -6.15 -4.06 0.67
CA THR A 206 -4.98 -3.56 1.39
C THR A 206 -4.08 -4.71 1.85
N ILE A 207 -2.83 -4.40 2.14
CA ILE A 207 -1.88 -5.32 2.77
C ILE A 207 -2.32 -5.63 4.21
N LYS A 208 -2.40 -6.92 4.55
CA LYS A 208 -2.74 -7.41 5.92
C LYS A 208 -1.51 -7.56 6.82
N ASN A 209 -0.30 -7.48 6.24
CA ASN A 209 0.95 -7.68 6.96
C ASN A 209 1.04 -6.77 8.18
N SER A 210 1.64 -7.30 9.24
CA SER A 210 1.93 -6.55 10.45
C SER A 210 3.42 -6.55 10.72
N PHE A 211 3.98 -5.37 10.94
CA PHE A 211 5.37 -5.21 11.34
C PHE A 211 5.44 -5.21 12.86
N LYS A 212 6.15 -6.18 13.43
CA LYS A 212 6.41 -6.25 14.87
C LYS A 212 7.59 -5.34 15.18
N LEU A 213 7.38 -4.30 15.98
CA LEU A 213 8.46 -3.43 16.45
C LEU A 213 8.66 -3.66 17.94
N THR A 214 9.90 -3.95 18.29
CA THR A 214 10.31 -4.19 19.67
C THR A 214 11.43 -3.21 20.00
N PRO A 215 11.24 -2.30 20.97
CA PRO A 215 12.27 -1.34 21.31
C PRO A 215 13.47 -2.05 21.95
N ILE A 216 14.68 -1.63 21.55
CA ILE A 216 15.98 -2.10 22.05
C ILE A 216 16.77 -0.92 22.61
N ASN A 217 17.87 -1.18 23.32
CA ASN A 217 18.75 -0.09 23.76
C ASN A 217 19.42 0.59 22.56
N SER A 218 19.35 1.92 22.49
CA SER A 218 20.05 2.69 21.46
C SER A 218 21.57 2.57 21.57
N GLU A 219 22.11 2.33 22.77
CA GLU A 219 23.56 2.16 22.99
C GLU A 219 24.14 0.96 22.24
N TYR A 220 23.31 -0.03 21.91
CA TYR A 220 23.72 -1.20 21.14
C TYR A 220 23.76 -0.95 19.64
N VAL A 221 23.25 0.18 19.16
CA VAL A 221 23.17 0.53 17.74
C VAL A 221 24.15 1.66 17.43
N GLN A 222 25.30 1.32 16.84
CA GLN A 222 26.29 2.31 16.43
C GLN A 222 25.99 2.84 15.03
N ILE A 223 25.70 4.14 14.90
CA ILE A 223 25.48 4.81 13.61
C ILE A 223 26.71 5.64 13.25
N LEU A 224 27.17 5.56 12.00
CA LEU A 224 28.30 6.32 11.49
C LEU A 224 27.99 7.83 11.50
N PRO A 225 28.88 8.71 12.02
CA PRO A 225 28.61 10.14 12.19
C PRO A 225 28.73 10.93 10.88
N THR A 226 27.87 10.63 9.92
CA THR A 226 27.80 11.31 8.62
C THR A 226 27.12 12.68 8.72
N ALA A 227 27.23 13.49 7.67
CA ALA A 227 26.49 14.75 7.57
C ALA A 227 24.96 14.53 7.66
N LEU A 228 24.46 13.43 7.10
CA LEU A 228 23.04 13.05 7.21
C LEU A 228 22.62 12.81 8.65
N LEU A 229 23.40 12.03 9.43
CA LEU A 229 23.11 11.84 10.85
C LEU A 229 23.12 13.16 11.62
N LYS A 230 24.11 14.03 11.34
CA LYS A 230 24.19 15.36 11.98
C LYS A 230 22.97 16.22 11.66
N ASN A 231 22.48 16.19 10.42
CA ASN A 231 21.27 16.92 10.03
C ASN A 231 20.02 16.38 10.74
N LEU A 232 19.86 15.05 10.81
CA LEU A 232 18.73 14.40 11.48
C LEU A 232 18.74 14.57 13.01
N SER A 233 19.92 14.72 13.61
CA SER A 233 20.10 14.91 15.06
C SER A 233 20.19 16.38 15.49
N SER A 234 20.26 17.33 14.54
CA SER A 234 20.37 18.75 14.85
C SER A 234 19.04 19.31 15.36
N SER A 235 19.07 19.98 16.53
CA SER A 235 17.92 20.70 17.09
C SER A 235 17.54 21.96 16.31
N THR A 236 18.46 22.47 15.48
CA THR A 236 18.30 23.62 14.58
C THR A 236 17.94 23.21 13.15
N GLY A 237 17.54 21.96 12.94
CA GLY A 237 17.40 21.40 11.61
C GLY A 237 16.47 22.21 10.71
N ASN A 238 17.05 22.82 9.67
CA ASN A 238 16.38 23.04 8.38
C ASN A 238 16.01 21.69 7.69
N GLY A 239 15.99 20.59 8.43
CA GLY A 239 15.75 19.24 7.95
C GLY A 239 14.33 18.86 8.30
N VAL A 240 13.58 18.45 7.28
CA VAL A 240 12.16 18.08 7.30
C VAL A 240 11.27 19.32 7.26
N TYR A 241 10.76 19.64 6.06
CA TYR A 241 9.62 20.52 5.90
C TYR A 241 8.53 20.06 6.88
N ILE A 242 8.11 20.98 7.76
CA ILE A 242 7.01 20.79 8.70
C ILE A 242 5.85 20.14 7.92
N ASN A 243 5.49 18.91 8.29
CA ASN A 243 4.40 18.09 7.75
C ASN A 243 4.68 17.16 6.56
N GLN A 244 5.94 16.80 6.23
CA GLN A 244 6.18 15.67 5.31
C GLN A 244 7.11 14.60 5.89
N PRO A 245 6.69 13.32 5.93
CA PRO A 245 7.59 12.23 6.31
C PRO A 245 8.68 12.07 5.24
N HIS A 246 9.91 11.83 5.69
CA HIS A 246 11.05 11.55 4.82
C HIS A 246 11.56 10.15 5.12
N PHE A 247 11.91 9.40 4.07
CA PHE A 247 12.37 8.03 4.17
C PHE A 247 13.82 7.89 3.67
N GLY A 248 14.44 6.78 4.03
CA GLY A 248 15.81 6.45 3.66
C GLY A 248 16.14 5.01 4.07
N TYR A 249 17.37 4.61 3.80
CA TYR A 249 17.83 3.24 4.02
C TYR A 249 18.96 3.20 5.06
N CYS A 250 19.16 2.01 5.63
CA CYS A 250 20.25 1.72 6.54
C CYS A 250 21.11 0.62 5.92
N GLY A 251 22.37 0.92 5.61
CA GLY A 251 23.39 -0.05 5.22
C GLY A 251 24.35 -0.36 6.36
N LEU A 252 25.19 -1.38 6.19
CA LEU A 252 26.36 -1.58 7.06
C LEU A 252 27.58 -0.90 6.44
N ASP A 253 28.38 -0.26 7.27
CA ASP A 253 29.65 0.29 6.82
C ASP A 253 30.59 -0.83 6.35
N ARG A 254 31.14 -0.65 5.14
CA ARG A 254 32.03 -1.62 4.50
C ARG A 254 33.32 -1.83 5.29
N MET A 255 33.79 -0.81 6.01
CA MET A 255 35.05 -0.86 6.75
C MET A 255 34.89 -1.49 8.13
N SER A 256 33.93 -1.03 8.92
CA SER A 256 33.76 -1.45 10.30
C SER A 256 32.84 -2.66 10.49
N LYS A 257 31.94 -2.95 9.53
CA LYS A 257 30.96 -4.07 9.54
C LYS A 257 30.04 -4.17 10.77
N ASN A 258 30.19 -3.29 11.76
CA ASN A 258 29.42 -3.22 13.00
C ASN A 258 28.75 -1.85 13.20
N LYS A 259 28.89 -0.94 12.23
CA LYS A 259 28.23 0.37 12.25
C LYS A 259 27.22 0.49 11.12
N ILE A 260 26.11 1.15 11.41
CA ILE A 260 25.07 1.48 10.46
C ILE A 260 25.45 2.76 9.72
N LEU A 261 25.31 2.74 8.40
CA LEU A 261 25.38 3.88 7.51
C LEU A 261 23.96 4.28 7.09
N LEU A 262 23.59 5.55 7.30
CA LEU A 262 22.33 6.10 6.80
C LEU A 262 22.50 6.53 5.34
N ILE A 263 21.55 6.14 4.49
CA ILE A 263 21.59 6.30 3.04
C ILE A 263 20.30 6.99 2.60
N LEU A 264 20.41 7.98 1.71
CA LEU A 264 19.26 8.70 1.18
C LEU A 264 18.46 7.81 0.22
N GLU A 265 17.15 8.04 0.14
CA GLU A 265 16.27 7.31 -0.80
C GLU A 265 16.73 7.44 -2.26
N ASN A 266 17.19 8.63 -2.64
CA ASN A 266 17.66 8.93 -4.00
C ASN A 266 19.16 8.64 -4.22
N ASP A 267 19.84 8.01 -3.26
CA ASP A 267 21.25 7.63 -3.44
C ASP A 267 21.35 6.52 -4.49
N PRO A 268 22.17 6.65 -5.55
CA PRO A 268 22.38 5.59 -6.52
C PRO A 268 22.80 4.25 -5.89
N GLN A 269 23.51 4.30 -4.75
CA GLN A 269 23.93 3.10 -4.03
C GLN A 269 22.78 2.39 -3.32
N ALA A 270 21.66 3.07 -3.08
CA ALA A 270 20.47 2.44 -2.51
C ALA A 270 19.93 1.32 -3.42
N SER A 271 20.08 1.47 -4.74
CA SER A 271 19.65 0.44 -5.71
C SER A 271 20.47 -0.86 -5.65
N ALA A 272 21.63 -0.83 -4.99
CA ALA A 272 22.55 -1.96 -4.86
C ALA A 272 22.54 -2.62 -3.47
N LEU A 273 21.66 -2.20 -2.56
CA LEU A 273 21.42 -2.80 -1.24
C LEU A 273 20.42 -3.96 -1.32
#